data_AF-A0A336MX02-F1
#
_entry.id   AF-A0A336MX02-F1
#
_cell.length_a   1.000
_cell.length_b   1.000
_cell.length_c   1.000
_cell.angle_alpha   90.00
_cell.angle_beta   90.00
_cell.angle_gamma   90.00
#
_symmetry.space_group_name_H-M   'P 1'
#
loop_
_entity.id
_entity.type
_entity.pdbx_description
1 polymer ?
#
loop_
_entity_poly.entity_id
_entity_poly.type
_entity_poly.pdbx_seq_one_letter_code
_entity_poly.pdbx_strand_id
1 'polypeptide(L)'
;MKFFILIFQILVDVQAVSDIIVTNAKVCTDIGKYYIEHFDANPLELAIIISTCEGIVNPQYSGLGGGFLATIFNGYCANYNIDPTRVVNAREKAPSNFVPNAGEFSEIGVPGTLKGFSMLYEMSQRMRACGVEPKLEWKDLFTENIKLAETGWNETPHFKKNWHELGNVPHPFISIAQGKIKNEKLANTLRIIANKTSLTLYHQNELFHRTVMNELRSVNSQISSDDISSYKTFVKYADKNLCFNYTIIGSDLPGSGATFVLGCKIVEAAYGTLQTLTREERTLFMYHVLRYMYSLKPHLKSPNVQNVLQRIYGDATNIANHILNTFESAWNPKRIKKFGSFVIHENVRHKREHGTTNIVIRRGKFAVTMTSTINYAWGSKLASSLGFFYNNQLKDFDDVGSPNEARPNSTPQSSTSAMILYSKKMNPVLQIGAAGGDEIIGAIFNTFFNYIVNNMTLFDANKAPRCMPRYRNNVESVYCEKEINRALKKKFKDFGKKIVYATERFGGVTASSTFRNKAEAAFDKRRGGSVYINPNSKFTAYVMLP
;
A
#
# COMPACT_ATOMS: atom_id res chain seq x y z
N MET A 1 0.67 62.89 10.44
CA MET A 1 -0.80 62.79 10.43
C MET A 1 -1.25 62.13 9.13
N LYS A 2 -1.38 60.80 9.11
CA LYS A 2 -2.21 60.07 8.13
C LYS A 2 -2.73 58.81 8.83
N PHE A 3 -4.05 58.72 8.82
CA PHE A 3 -4.91 57.81 9.56
C PHE A 3 -4.87 56.37 9.03
N PHE A 4 -4.96 55.43 9.97
CA PHE A 4 -5.64 54.13 9.95
C PHE A 4 -6.19 53.60 8.63
N ILE A 5 -5.85 52.35 8.29
CA ILE A 5 -6.85 51.25 8.25
C ILE A 5 -6.23 50.01 8.92
N LEU A 6 -6.73 49.72 10.11
CA LEU A 6 -6.54 48.45 10.82
C LEU A 6 -7.46 47.43 10.13
N ILE A 7 -6.94 46.60 9.23
CA ILE A 7 -7.71 45.48 8.71
C ILE A 7 -7.62 44.36 9.74
N PHE A 8 -8.70 44.18 10.49
CA PHE A 8 -8.97 42.96 11.24
C PHE A 8 -8.85 41.75 10.30
N GLN A 9 -7.74 41.01 10.39
CA GLN A 9 -7.71 39.63 9.90
C GLN A 9 -8.60 38.80 10.83
N ILE A 10 -9.88 38.70 10.51
CA ILE A 10 -10.68 37.60 11.00
C ILE A 10 -10.23 36.36 10.21
N LEU A 11 -9.19 35.70 10.73
CA LEU A 11 -8.82 34.35 10.35
C LEU A 11 -9.96 33.43 10.79
N VAL A 12 -10.96 33.24 9.94
CA VAL A 12 -11.84 32.08 10.07
C VAL A 12 -11.03 30.87 9.55
N ASP A 13 -10.30 30.24 10.47
CA ASP A 13 -9.52 29.01 10.21
C ASP A 13 -10.51 27.86 9.98
N VAL A 14 -11.04 27.76 8.77
CA VAL A 14 -11.88 26.63 8.36
C VAL A 14 -10.94 25.46 8.05
N GLN A 15 -10.79 24.57 9.03
CA GLN A 15 -10.08 23.31 8.87
C GLN A 15 -10.64 22.54 7.67
N ALA A 16 -9.77 22.21 6.72
CA ALA A 16 -10.03 21.27 5.63
C ALA A 16 -10.29 19.86 6.20
N VAL A 17 -11.52 19.63 6.64
CA VAL A 17 -12.03 18.35 7.13
C VAL A 17 -12.88 17.77 6.01
N SER A 18 -12.26 16.94 5.17
CA SER A 18 -12.98 16.10 4.22
C SER A 18 -12.92 14.64 4.64
N ASP A 19 -14.04 13.95 4.47
CA ASP A 19 -14.05 12.50 4.40
C ASP A 19 -13.69 12.09 2.97
N ILE A 20 -12.71 11.20 2.84
CA ILE A 20 -12.25 10.69 1.55
C ILE A 20 -12.11 9.17 1.64
N ILE A 21 -12.67 8.46 0.67
CA ILE A 21 -12.43 7.03 0.46
C ILE A 21 -11.91 6.83 -0.96
N VAL A 22 -10.89 6.00 -1.11
CA VAL A 22 -10.39 5.56 -2.41
C VAL A 22 -10.20 4.05 -2.39
N THR A 23 -10.85 3.37 -3.33
CA THR A 23 -10.83 1.89 -3.44
C THR A 23 -10.62 1.47 -4.90
N ASN A 24 -10.44 0.17 -5.11
CA ASN A 24 -10.23 -0.46 -6.40
C ASN A 24 -11.54 -0.98 -7.03
N ALA A 25 -12.68 -0.82 -6.34
CA ALA A 25 -13.98 -1.21 -6.85
C ALA A 25 -15.08 -0.26 -6.38
N LYS A 26 -15.94 0.19 -7.31
CA LYS A 26 -17.00 1.16 -7.01
C LYS A 26 -17.90 0.70 -5.85
N VAL A 27 -18.32 -0.57 -5.85
CA VAL A 27 -19.17 -1.13 -4.80
C VAL A 27 -18.53 -1.03 -3.41
N CYS A 28 -17.20 -1.15 -3.29
CA CYS A 28 -16.51 -0.99 -2.01
C CYS A 28 -16.43 0.47 -1.55
N THR A 29 -16.31 1.42 -2.49
CA THR A 29 -16.47 2.84 -2.19
C THR A 29 -17.90 3.16 -1.75
N ASP A 30 -18.91 2.59 -2.41
CA ASP A 30 -20.33 2.79 -2.08
C ASP A 30 -20.67 2.23 -0.70
N ILE A 31 -20.19 1.02 -0.35
CA ILE A 31 -20.32 0.45 0.99
C ILE A 31 -19.64 1.37 2.02
N GLY A 32 -18.40 1.80 1.78
CA GLY A 32 -17.72 2.72 2.69
C GLY A 32 -18.47 4.04 2.91
N LYS A 33 -19.02 4.62 1.83
CA LYS A 33 -19.90 5.79 1.89
C LYS A 33 -21.14 5.53 2.74
N TYR A 34 -21.81 4.40 2.53
CA TYR A 34 -23.00 4.01 3.29
C TYR A 34 -22.69 3.98 4.80
N TYR A 35 -21.56 3.40 5.21
CA TYR A 35 -21.16 3.34 6.61
C TYR A 35 -20.77 4.70 7.21
N ILE A 36 -20.23 5.62 6.42
CA ILE A 36 -20.04 7.00 6.85
C ILE A 36 -21.38 7.69 7.09
N GLU A 37 -22.31 7.61 6.13
CA GLU A 37 -23.54 8.38 6.14
C GLU A 37 -24.57 7.89 7.19
N HIS A 38 -24.60 6.59 7.49
CA HIS A 38 -25.62 6.00 8.36
C HIS A 38 -25.13 5.69 9.77
N PHE A 39 -23.82 5.48 9.95
CA PHE A 39 -23.26 5.05 11.23
C PHE A 39 -22.13 5.94 11.74
N ASP A 40 -21.66 6.91 10.95
CA ASP A 40 -20.50 7.74 11.29
C ASP A 40 -19.24 6.89 11.57
N ALA A 41 -19.08 5.76 10.86
CA ALA A 41 -18.03 4.76 11.11
C ALA A 41 -16.61 5.35 11.03
N ASN A 42 -15.75 5.04 12.00
CA ASN A 42 -14.40 5.60 12.03
C ASN A 42 -13.45 4.92 11.02
N PRO A 43 -12.30 5.54 10.67
CA PRO A 43 -11.38 4.99 9.68
C PRO A 43 -10.88 3.55 9.92
N LEU A 44 -10.80 3.07 11.17
CA LEU A 44 -10.37 1.70 11.46
C LEU A 44 -11.49 0.69 11.21
N GLU A 45 -12.73 1.03 11.57
CA GLU A 45 -13.91 0.22 11.21
C GLU A 45 -14.07 0.14 9.70
N LEU A 46 -13.98 1.30 9.01
CA LEU A 46 -14.02 1.37 7.56
C LEU A 46 -12.91 0.57 6.89
N ALA A 47 -11.71 0.51 7.48
CA ALA A 47 -10.62 -0.29 6.93
C ALA A 47 -10.97 -1.79 6.91
N ILE A 48 -11.63 -2.30 7.96
CA ILE A 48 -12.10 -3.70 8.03
C ILE A 48 -13.21 -3.93 7.00
N ILE A 49 -14.23 -3.04 6.98
CA ILE A 49 -15.38 -3.14 6.08
C ILE A 49 -14.94 -3.13 4.61
N ILE A 50 -14.15 -2.12 4.22
CA ILE A 50 -13.74 -1.91 2.83
C ILE A 50 -12.73 -2.97 2.41
N SER A 51 -11.79 -3.37 3.27
CA SER A 51 -10.85 -4.45 2.92
C SER A 51 -11.53 -5.80 2.78
N THR A 52 -12.59 -6.07 3.54
CA THR A 52 -13.41 -7.27 3.34
C THR A 52 -14.11 -7.21 1.99
N CYS A 53 -14.70 -6.06 1.62
CA CYS A 53 -15.29 -5.86 0.30
C CYS A 53 -14.28 -6.09 -0.82
N GLU A 54 -13.08 -5.52 -0.71
CA GLU A 54 -11.99 -5.71 -1.68
C GLU A 54 -11.62 -7.19 -1.83
N GLY A 55 -11.59 -7.96 -0.74
CA GLY A 55 -11.39 -9.41 -0.79
C GLY A 55 -12.53 -10.19 -1.44
N ILE A 56 -13.76 -9.69 -1.40
CA ILE A 56 -14.91 -10.30 -2.08
C ILE A 56 -14.85 -10.04 -3.58
N VAL A 57 -14.63 -8.79 -4.00
CA VAL A 57 -14.76 -8.38 -5.41
C VAL A 57 -13.46 -8.50 -6.21
N ASN A 58 -12.33 -8.55 -5.50
CA ASN A 58 -10.99 -8.79 -6.04
C ASN A 58 -10.32 -10.01 -5.36
N PRO A 59 -10.96 -11.20 -5.36
CA PRO A 59 -10.46 -12.38 -4.64
C PRO A 59 -9.13 -12.90 -5.19
N GLN A 60 -8.78 -12.53 -6.41
CA GLN A 60 -7.48 -12.82 -7.03
C GLN A 60 -6.33 -12.04 -6.39
N TYR A 61 -6.59 -10.97 -5.62
CA TYR A 61 -5.53 -10.09 -5.14
C TYR A 61 -5.42 -10.00 -3.62
N SER A 62 -6.50 -10.19 -2.87
CA SER A 62 -6.52 -10.05 -1.42
C SER A 62 -7.64 -10.89 -0.81
N GLY A 63 -7.56 -11.19 0.49
CA GLY A 63 -8.62 -11.92 1.20
C GLY A 63 -8.17 -12.49 2.54
N LEU A 64 -9.02 -13.34 3.12
CA LEU A 64 -8.78 -13.97 4.43
C LEU A 64 -7.55 -14.89 4.44
N GLY A 65 -7.19 -15.48 3.29
CA GLY A 65 -6.02 -16.35 3.15
C GLY A 65 -4.69 -15.62 2.99
N GLY A 66 -4.64 -14.29 3.17
CA GLY A 66 -3.44 -13.46 3.01
C GLY A 66 -3.10 -12.62 4.23
N GLY A 67 -2.58 -11.42 3.99
CA GLY A 67 -2.15 -10.47 5.01
C GLY A 67 -2.12 -9.03 4.53
N PHE A 68 -1.82 -8.09 5.43
CA PHE A 68 -1.75 -6.66 5.09
C PHE A 68 -0.72 -5.88 5.92
N LEU A 69 -0.35 -4.71 5.41
CA LEU A 69 0.30 -3.64 6.18
C LEU A 69 -0.60 -2.40 6.15
N ALA A 70 -0.80 -1.78 7.31
CA ALA A 70 -1.57 -0.55 7.44
C ALA A 70 -0.76 0.53 8.17
N THR A 71 -0.80 1.74 7.62
CA THR A 71 -0.27 2.95 8.24
C THR A 71 -1.43 3.82 8.70
N ILE A 72 -1.40 4.22 9.97
CA ILE A 72 -2.51 4.86 10.66
C ILE A 72 -2.01 6.16 11.28
N PHE A 73 -2.77 7.23 11.08
CA PHE A 73 -2.54 8.53 11.68
C PHE A 73 -3.84 9.08 12.27
N ASN A 74 -3.92 9.25 13.58
CA ASN A 74 -5.04 9.88 14.26
C ASN A 74 -4.61 11.20 14.91
N GLY A 75 -4.68 12.30 14.16
CA GLY A 75 -4.28 13.62 14.64
C GLY A 75 -5.07 14.15 15.84
N TYR A 76 -6.25 13.58 16.15
CA TYR A 76 -7.01 13.94 17.36
C TYR A 76 -6.30 13.50 18.66
N CYS A 77 -5.51 12.42 18.60
CA CYS A 77 -4.72 11.93 19.74
C CYS A 77 -3.75 12.98 20.29
N ALA A 78 -3.27 13.89 19.44
CA ALA A 78 -2.35 14.96 19.85
C ALA A 78 -2.97 15.92 20.88
N ASN A 79 -4.30 16.10 20.88
CA ASN A 79 -5.01 16.91 21.88
C ASN A 79 -4.91 16.30 23.29
N TYR A 80 -4.55 15.02 23.38
CA TYR A 80 -4.45 14.25 24.61
C TYR A 80 -3.00 13.80 24.90
N ASN A 81 -2.01 14.40 24.23
CA ASN A 81 -0.59 14.02 24.32
C ASN A 81 -0.31 12.54 23.99
N ILE A 82 -1.17 11.91 23.19
CA ILE A 82 -0.97 10.54 22.70
C ILE A 82 -0.33 10.62 21.32
N ASP A 83 0.73 9.83 21.10
CA ASP A 83 1.35 9.75 19.78
C ASP A 83 0.30 9.24 18.76
N PRO A 84 0.04 10.00 17.68
CA PRO A 84 -1.06 9.77 16.76
C PRO A 84 -0.75 8.68 15.73
N THR A 85 0.46 8.12 15.70
CA THR A 85 0.92 7.25 14.61
C THR A 85 0.91 5.78 15.01
N ARG A 86 0.44 4.89 14.13
CA ARG A 86 0.61 3.44 14.28
C ARG A 86 0.90 2.79 12.94
N VAL A 87 1.67 1.71 12.98
CA VAL A 87 1.78 0.75 11.88
C VAL A 87 1.29 -0.60 12.38
N VAL A 88 0.43 -1.24 11.61
CA VAL A 88 -0.08 -2.59 11.86
C VAL A 88 0.49 -3.52 10.82
N ASN A 89 1.16 -4.56 11.29
CA ASN A 89 1.75 -5.60 10.47
C ASN A 89 1.01 -6.92 10.71
N ALA A 90 0.15 -7.26 9.75
CA ALA A 90 -0.58 -8.51 9.66
C ALA A 90 -0.06 -9.36 8.49
N ARG A 91 1.25 -9.31 8.22
CA ARG A 91 1.90 -10.09 7.17
C ARG A 91 2.07 -11.54 7.55
N GLU A 92 1.97 -12.38 6.54
CA GLU A 92 2.12 -13.81 6.63
C GLU A 92 3.51 -14.19 7.14
N LYS A 93 3.57 -15.27 7.94
CA LYS A 93 4.81 -15.77 8.52
C LYS A 93 5.14 -17.16 7.98
N ALA A 94 6.43 -17.43 7.84
CA ALA A 94 6.94 -18.77 7.67
C ALA A 94 6.58 -19.64 8.89
N PRO A 95 6.20 -20.91 8.69
CA PRO A 95 6.04 -21.87 9.77
C PRO A 95 7.26 -21.97 10.69
N SER A 96 7.06 -22.46 11.92
CA SER A 96 8.12 -22.68 12.91
C SER A 96 9.12 -23.79 12.53
N ASN A 97 8.75 -24.69 11.63
CA ASN A 97 9.60 -25.74 11.06
C ASN A 97 9.89 -25.51 9.57
N PHE A 98 9.79 -24.27 9.09
CA PHE A 98 9.84 -23.97 7.66
C PHE A 98 11.14 -24.39 6.97
N VAL A 99 10.99 -25.25 5.97
CA VAL A 99 12.01 -25.64 4.99
C VAL A 99 11.61 -25.09 3.62
N PRO A 100 12.44 -24.23 2.99
CA PRO A 100 12.15 -23.69 1.66
C PRO A 100 12.04 -24.77 0.59
N ASN A 101 11.12 -24.60 -0.35
CA ASN A 101 10.90 -25.50 -1.50
C ASN A 101 10.56 -26.96 -1.12
N ALA A 102 9.97 -27.20 0.05
CA ALA A 102 9.61 -28.56 0.51
C ALA A 102 8.41 -29.19 -0.23
N GLY A 103 7.80 -28.48 -1.19
CA GLY A 103 6.65 -28.97 -1.96
C GLY A 103 5.90 -27.84 -2.67
N GLU A 104 4.90 -28.21 -3.48
CA GLU A 104 4.10 -27.29 -4.30
C GLU A 104 3.46 -26.15 -3.51
N PHE A 105 2.95 -26.46 -2.30
CA PHE A 105 2.27 -25.49 -1.42
C PHE A 105 3.14 -25.04 -0.24
N SER A 106 4.45 -25.28 -0.30
CA SER A 106 5.39 -24.84 0.74
C SER A 106 5.49 -23.31 0.85
N GLU A 107 5.01 -22.58 -0.16
CA GLU A 107 5.09 -21.13 -0.23
C GLU A 107 3.91 -20.41 0.45
N ILE A 108 2.93 -21.16 0.97
CA ILE A 108 1.84 -20.62 1.78
C ILE A 108 2.40 -20.18 3.13
N GLY A 109 2.24 -18.91 3.46
CA GLY A 109 2.52 -18.39 4.81
C GLY A 109 1.27 -18.42 5.68
N VAL A 110 1.47 -18.39 7.00
CA VAL A 110 0.37 -18.35 7.98
C VAL A 110 -0.50 -17.10 7.73
N PRO A 111 -1.80 -17.24 7.36
CA PRO A 111 -2.64 -16.10 7.03
C PRO A 111 -2.87 -15.14 8.20
N GLY A 112 -2.64 -13.85 7.96
CA GLY A 112 -2.67 -12.79 8.97
C GLY A 112 -3.91 -11.89 8.92
N THR A 113 -4.65 -11.85 7.81
CA THR A 113 -5.74 -10.85 7.58
C THR A 113 -6.75 -10.79 8.73
N LEU A 114 -7.31 -11.92 9.16
CA LEU A 114 -8.39 -11.91 10.16
C LEU A 114 -7.89 -11.51 11.56
N LYS A 115 -6.69 -11.96 11.99
CA LYS A 115 -6.02 -11.43 13.20
C LYS A 115 -5.66 -9.95 13.09
N GLY A 116 -5.36 -9.48 11.88
CA GLY A 116 -5.16 -8.07 11.61
C GLY A 116 -6.46 -7.27 11.81
N PHE A 117 -7.59 -7.77 11.32
CA PHE A 117 -8.89 -7.14 11.54
C PHE A 117 -9.29 -7.12 13.03
N SER A 118 -9.00 -8.19 13.78
CA SER A 118 -9.12 -8.19 15.26
C SER A 118 -8.40 -7.01 15.88
N MET A 119 -7.12 -6.83 15.50
CA MET A 119 -6.27 -5.78 16.04
C MET A 119 -6.78 -4.39 15.65
N LEU A 120 -7.21 -4.18 14.40
CA LEU A 120 -7.80 -2.91 13.97
C LEU A 120 -9.08 -2.59 14.75
N TYR A 121 -9.91 -3.59 15.05
CA TYR A 121 -11.11 -3.41 15.84
C TYR A 121 -10.78 -3.09 17.30
N GLU A 122 -9.88 -3.83 17.94
CA GLU A 122 -9.39 -3.52 19.29
C GLU A 122 -8.80 -2.11 19.37
N MET A 123 -8.01 -1.71 18.37
CA MET A 123 -7.48 -0.35 18.27
C MET A 123 -8.60 0.68 18.12
N SER A 124 -9.62 0.40 17.31
CA SER A 124 -10.81 1.25 17.17
C SER A 124 -11.48 1.48 18.51
N GLN A 125 -11.71 0.43 19.30
CA GLN A 125 -12.28 0.52 20.65
C GLN A 125 -11.46 1.41 21.59
N ARG A 126 -10.12 1.40 21.43
CA ARG A 126 -9.20 2.22 22.24
C ARG A 126 -9.11 3.67 21.77
N MET A 127 -9.68 4.04 20.61
CA MET A 127 -9.62 5.43 20.10
C MET A 127 -10.47 6.43 20.89
N ARG A 128 -11.31 5.97 21.83
CA ARG A 128 -11.97 6.83 22.82
C ARG A 128 -10.97 7.69 23.59
N ALA A 129 -9.78 7.15 23.87
CA ALA A 129 -8.69 7.90 24.51
C ALA A 129 -8.20 9.11 23.68
N CYS A 130 -8.51 9.14 22.38
CA CYS A 130 -8.24 10.25 21.48
C CYS A 130 -9.49 11.07 21.13
N GLY A 131 -10.60 10.90 21.85
CA GLY A 131 -11.86 11.59 21.60
C GLY A 131 -12.61 11.11 20.35
N VAL A 132 -12.34 9.89 19.87
CA VAL A 132 -13.02 9.28 18.72
C VAL A 132 -13.82 8.08 19.20
N GLU A 133 -15.14 8.16 19.11
CA GLU A 133 -16.03 7.09 19.54
C GLU A 133 -16.11 5.96 18.50
N PRO A 134 -15.95 4.68 18.90
CA PRO A 134 -16.34 3.53 18.11
C PRO A 134 -17.85 3.54 17.89
N LYS A 135 -18.29 3.14 16.68
CA LYS A 135 -19.69 3.23 16.28
C LYS A 135 -20.33 1.87 16.03
N LEU A 136 -19.53 0.87 15.70
CA LEU A 136 -20.02 -0.43 15.23
C LEU A 136 -19.58 -1.55 16.17
N GLU A 137 -20.48 -2.50 16.42
CA GLU A 137 -20.10 -3.78 16.99
C GLU A 137 -19.36 -4.61 15.94
N TRP A 138 -18.53 -5.57 16.38
CA TRP A 138 -17.75 -6.44 15.50
C TRP A 138 -18.60 -7.09 14.39
N LYS A 139 -19.79 -7.59 14.74
CA LYS A 139 -20.71 -8.23 13.80
C LYS A 139 -21.17 -7.29 12.67
N ASP A 140 -21.36 -6.00 12.99
CA ASP A 140 -21.95 -5.01 12.09
C ASP A 140 -20.96 -4.56 11.01
N LEU A 141 -19.67 -4.82 11.20
CA LEU A 141 -18.61 -4.56 10.21
C LEU A 141 -18.73 -5.47 8.96
N PHE A 142 -19.49 -6.56 9.05
CA PHE A 142 -19.58 -7.55 7.98
C PHE A 142 -20.93 -7.59 7.28
N THR A 143 -21.94 -6.86 7.78
CA THR A 143 -23.34 -6.94 7.30
C THR A 143 -23.46 -6.73 5.80
N GLU A 144 -22.96 -5.61 5.26
CA GLU A 144 -23.06 -5.34 3.81
C GLU A 144 -22.14 -6.25 2.98
N ASN A 145 -21.03 -6.71 3.56
CA ASN A 145 -20.12 -7.65 2.91
C ASN A 145 -20.74 -9.05 2.76
N ILE A 146 -21.47 -9.53 3.76
CA ILE A 146 -22.23 -10.78 3.74
C ILE A 146 -23.29 -10.70 2.64
N LYS A 147 -24.09 -9.62 2.61
CA LYS A 147 -25.09 -9.39 1.56
C LYS A 147 -24.45 -9.34 0.17
N LEU A 148 -23.32 -8.66 0.01
CA LEU A 148 -22.62 -8.57 -1.27
C LEU A 148 -22.16 -9.95 -1.77
N ALA A 149 -21.60 -10.78 -0.89
CA ALA A 149 -21.14 -12.12 -1.24
C ALA A 149 -22.29 -13.06 -1.65
N GLU A 150 -23.50 -12.89 -1.09
CA GLU A 150 -24.71 -13.68 -1.41
C GLU A 150 -25.42 -13.21 -2.68
N THR A 151 -25.64 -11.90 -2.77
CA THR A 151 -26.41 -11.30 -3.86
C THR A 151 -25.59 -11.12 -5.12
N GLY A 152 -24.27 -11.02 -4.96
CA GLY A 152 -23.27 -10.96 -6.00
C GLY A 152 -22.94 -9.56 -6.50
N TRP A 153 -21.81 -9.44 -7.19
CA TRP A 153 -21.30 -8.20 -7.77
C TRP A 153 -21.09 -8.34 -9.28
N ASN A 154 -20.98 -7.20 -9.97
CA ASN A 154 -20.68 -7.17 -11.39
C ASN A 154 -19.19 -7.45 -11.63
N GLU A 155 -18.89 -8.22 -12.67
CA GLU A 155 -17.52 -8.51 -13.08
C GLU A 155 -16.68 -7.22 -13.27
N THR A 156 -15.49 -7.19 -12.65
CA THR A 156 -14.52 -6.11 -12.88
C THR A 156 -13.60 -6.46 -14.04
N PRO A 157 -13.04 -5.47 -14.79
CA PRO A 157 -12.11 -5.76 -15.88
C PRO A 157 -10.91 -6.62 -15.45
N HIS A 158 -10.43 -6.44 -14.21
CA HIS A 158 -9.32 -7.20 -13.66
C HIS A 158 -9.72 -8.60 -13.24
N PHE A 159 -10.92 -8.77 -12.66
CA PHE A 159 -11.45 -10.10 -12.40
C PHE A 159 -11.52 -10.89 -13.70
N LYS A 160 -12.16 -10.33 -14.74
CA LYS A 160 -12.29 -10.97 -16.06
C LYS A 160 -10.95 -11.42 -16.62
N LYS A 161 -9.96 -10.54 -16.60
CA LYS A 161 -8.62 -10.82 -17.09
C LYS A 161 -7.97 -11.99 -16.33
N ASN A 162 -7.95 -11.92 -15.00
CA ASN A 162 -7.29 -12.92 -14.17
C ASN A 162 -8.08 -14.24 -14.09
N TRP A 163 -9.38 -14.20 -14.33
CA TRP A 163 -10.24 -15.38 -14.36
C TRP A 163 -9.78 -16.37 -15.45
N HIS A 164 -9.42 -15.88 -16.63
CA HIS A 164 -8.82 -16.71 -17.68
C HIS A 164 -7.48 -17.34 -17.26
N GLU A 165 -6.66 -16.63 -16.47
CA GLU A 165 -5.38 -17.14 -15.95
C GLU A 165 -5.54 -18.19 -14.85
N LEU A 166 -6.70 -18.22 -14.18
CA LEU A 166 -7.03 -19.24 -13.17
C LEU A 166 -7.22 -20.62 -13.83
N GLY A 167 -7.76 -20.66 -15.05
CA GLY A 167 -7.95 -21.89 -15.81
C GLY A 167 -8.88 -22.87 -15.12
N ASN A 168 -8.48 -24.15 -15.04
CA ASN A 168 -9.27 -25.24 -14.46
C ASN A 168 -9.00 -25.47 -12.97
N VAL A 169 -8.36 -24.53 -12.27
CA VAL A 169 -8.13 -24.64 -10.83
C VAL A 169 -9.47 -24.76 -10.10
N PRO A 170 -9.71 -25.82 -9.30
CA PRO A 170 -10.98 -25.98 -8.60
C PRO A 170 -11.26 -24.83 -7.64
N HIS A 171 -12.42 -24.18 -7.79
CA HIS A 171 -12.87 -23.07 -6.94
C HIS A 171 -14.38 -23.18 -6.68
N PRO A 172 -14.81 -24.11 -5.81
CA PRO A 172 -16.23 -24.48 -5.67
C PRO A 172 -17.11 -23.39 -5.06
N PHE A 173 -16.55 -22.22 -4.76
CA PHE A 173 -17.22 -21.12 -4.07
C PHE A 173 -17.53 -19.93 -4.98
N ILE A 174 -16.80 -19.72 -6.08
CA ILE A 174 -17.12 -18.65 -7.05
C ILE A 174 -18.09 -19.21 -8.08
N SER A 175 -19.28 -18.63 -8.14
CA SER A 175 -20.25 -18.90 -9.21
C SER A 175 -20.51 -17.65 -10.03
N ILE A 176 -20.62 -17.81 -11.35
CA ILE A 176 -20.94 -16.73 -12.29
C ILE A 176 -22.26 -17.09 -12.95
N ALA A 177 -23.32 -16.34 -12.64
CA ALA A 177 -24.65 -16.55 -13.19
C ALA A 177 -25.27 -15.20 -13.56
N GLN A 178 -25.86 -15.11 -14.76
CA GLN A 178 -26.57 -13.92 -15.23
C GLN A 178 -25.75 -12.61 -15.11
N GLY A 179 -24.44 -12.69 -15.35
CA GLY A 179 -23.54 -11.52 -15.27
C GLY A 179 -23.15 -11.08 -13.85
N LYS A 180 -23.59 -11.81 -12.81
CA LYS A 180 -23.18 -11.60 -11.43
C LYS A 180 -22.26 -12.72 -10.94
N ILE A 181 -21.22 -12.33 -10.22
CA ILE A 181 -20.32 -13.23 -9.52
C ILE A 181 -20.79 -13.31 -8.06
N LYS A 182 -20.85 -14.51 -7.50
CA LYS A 182 -21.26 -14.77 -6.11
C LYS A 182 -20.24 -15.63 -5.37
N ASN A 183 -20.26 -15.52 -4.05
CA ASN A 183 -19.45 -16.34 -3.15
C ASN A 183 -20.22 -16.67 -1.85
N GLU A 184 -21.19 -17.56 -1.96
CA GLU A 184 -22.06 -17.95 -0.83
C GLU A 184 -21.29 -18.65 0.30
N LYS A 185 -20.21 -19.37 -0.04
CA LYS A 185 -19.33 -19.98 0.98
C LYS A 185 -18.64 -18.92 1.81
N LEU A 186 -18.09 -17.88 1.18
CA LEU A 186 -17.49 -16.77 1.91
C LEU A 186 -18.53 -16.01 2.73
N ALA A 187 -19.76 -15.83 2.23
CA ALA A 187 -20.83 -15.22 3.01
C ALA A 187 -21.10 -15.98 4.32
N ASN A 188 -21.20 -17.32 4.25
CA ASN A 188 -21.36 -18.17 5.44
C ASN A 188 -20.16 -18.05 6.39
N THR A 189 -18.93 -18.05 5.86
CA THR A 189 -17.73 -17.83 6.65
C THR A 189 -17.75 -16.47 7.34
N LEU A 190 -18.17 -15.40 6.65
CA LEU A 190 -18.31 -14.06 7.22
C LEU A 190 -19.40 -14.00 8.29
N ARG A 191 -20.50 -14.75 8.18
CA ARG A 191 -21.49 -14.88 9.27
C ARG A 191 -20.91 -15.54 10.52
N ILE A 192 -20.11 -16.60 10.34
CA ILE A 192 -19.38 -17.24 11.45
C ILE A 192 -18.41 -16.24 12.07
N ILE A 193 -17.68 -15.48 11.25
CA ILE A 193 -16.76 -14.44 11.71
C ILE A 193 -17.51 -13.34 12.48
N ALA A 194 -18.66 -12.88 11.98
CA ALA A 194 -19.46 -11.83 12.62
C ALA A 194 -20.02 -12.25 13.98
N ASN A 195 -20.46 -13.50 14.10
CA ASN A 195 -21.08 -14.03 15.33
C ASN A 195 -20.08 -14.44 16.41
N LYS A 196 -18.79 -14.51 16.07
CA LYS A 196 -17.73 -14.90 17.01
C LYS A 196 -16.76 -13.75 17.21
N THR A 197 -16.20 -13.62 18.40
CA THR A 197 -15.08 -12.68 18.57
C THR A 197 -13.90 -13.21 17.76
N SER A 198 -13.24 -12.33 17.02
CA SER A 198 -12.17 -12.70 16.09
C SER A 198 -10.97 -13.41 16.74
N LEU A 199 -10.83 -13.28 18.07
CA LEU A 199 -9.87 -14.04 18.86
C LEU A 199 -10.17 -15.55 18.85
N THR A 200 -11.46 -15.94 18.91
CA THR A 200 -11.88 -17.34 19.04
C THR A 200 -11.64 -18.17 17.78
N LEU A 201 -11.72 -17.58 16.59
CA LEU A 201 -11.72 -18.31 15.30
C LEU A 201 -10.43 -19.07 14.97
N TYR A 202 -9.33 -18.73 15.64
CA TYR A 202 -8.03 -19.38 15.53
C TYR A 202 -7.78 -20.43 16.64
N HIS A 203 -8.78 -20.70 17.48
CA HIS A 203 -8.71 -21.77 18.47
C HIS A 203 -8.95 -23.12 17.80
N GLN A 204 -8.24 -24.15 18.27
CA GLN A 204 -8.25 -25.48 17.64
C GLN A 204 -9.63 -26.13 17.54
N ASN A 205 -10.56 -25.76 18.43
CA ASN A 205 -11.92 -26.29 18.48
C ASN A 205 -12.88 -25.58 17.51
N GLU A 206 -12.45 -24.52 16.84
CA GLU A 206 -13.29 -23.76 15.93
C GLU A 206 -13.34 -24.36 14.52
N LEU A 207 -14.50 -24.23 13.88
CA LEU A 207 -14.70 -24.75 12.52
C LEU A 207 -13.70 -24.15 11.54
N PHE A 208 -13.45 -22.84 11.63
CA PHE A 208 -12.47 -22.15 10.78
C PHE A 208 -11.09 -22.79 10.89
N HIS A 209 -10.56 -22.94 12.12
CA HIS A 209 -9.26 -23.55 12.37
C HIS A 209 -9.19 -24.99 11.86
N ARG A 210 -10.19 -25.83 12.19
CA ARG A 210 -10.21 -27.23 11.78
C ARG A 210 -10.23 -27.38 10.26
N THR A 211 -11.06 -26.60 9.56
CA THR A 211 -11.14 -26.65 8.10
C THR A 211 -9.82 -26.23 7.47
N VAL A 212 -9.24 -25.11 7.90
CA VAL A 212 -7.95 -24.63 7.40
C VAL A 212 -6.86 -25.66 7.62
N MET A 213 -6.77 -26.24 8.82
CA MET A 213 -5.75 -27.25 9.12
C MET A 213 -5.91 -28.53 8.32
N ASN A 214 -7.15 -28.97 8.08
CA ASN A 214 -7.40 -30.16 7.27
C ASN A 214 -7.01 -29.94 5.80
N GLU A 215 -7.33 -28.77 5.24
CA GLU A 215 -6.96 -28.38 3.88
C GLU A 215 -5.45 -28.22 3.70
N LEU A 216 -4.76 -27.60 4.67
CA LEU A 216 -3.31 -27.42 4.61
C LEU A 216 -2.57 -28.76 4.76
N ARG A 217 -3.07 -29.68 5.60
CA ARG A 217 -2.51 -31.03 5.73
C ARG A 217 -2.69 -31.86 4.47
N SER A 218 -3.84 -31.78 3.79
CA SER A 218 -4.11 -32.58 2.59
C SER A 218 -3.16 -32.25 1.43
N VAL A 219 -2.55 -31.06 1.44
CA VAL A 219 -1.57 -30.61 0.44
C VAL A 219 -0.12 -30.64 0.96
N ASN A 220 0.13 -31.32 2.08
CA ASN A 220 1.45 -31.40 2.72
C ASN A 220 2.08 -30.02 3.03
N SER A 221 1.26 -29.04 3.41
CA SER A 221 1.76 -27.76 3.91
C SER A 221 2.52 -27.97 5.23
N GLN A 222 3.54 -27.13 5.45
CA GLN A 222 4.33 -27.14 6.68
C GLN A 222 3.67 -26.39 7.84
N ILE A 223 2.59 -25.64 7.58
CA ILE A 223 1.87 -24.90 8.62
C ILE A 223 1.27 -25.89 9.62
N SER A 224 1.68 -25.75 10.88
CA SER A 224 1.14 -26.50 12.00
C SER A 224 -0.03 -25.78 12.68
N SER A 225 -0.75 -26.51 13.53
CA SER A 225 -1.82 -25.95 14.36
C SER A 225 -1.28 -24.86 15.31
N ASP A 226 -0.04 -25.02 15.76
CA ASP A 226 0.62 -24.07 16.67
C ASP A 226 1.04 -22.80 15.93
N ASP A 227 1.44 -22.89 14.66
CA ASP A 227 1.74 -21.71 13.84
C ASP A 227 0.50 -20.81 13.67
N ILE A 228 -0.68 -21.42 13.45
CA ILE A 228 -1.96 -20.69 13.33
C ILE A 228 -2.39 -20.11 14.69
N SER A 229 -2.34 -20.91 15.76
CA SER A 229 -2.84 -20.48 17.07
C SER A 229 -1.95 -19.44 17.74
N SER A 230 -0.64 -19.49 17.51
CA SER A 230 0.35 -18.57 18.06
C SER A 230 0.57 -17.30 17.23
N TYR A 231 -0.02 -17.22 16.03
CA TYR A 231 0.13 -16.04 15.18
C TYR A 231 -0.37 -14.76 15.88
N LYS A 232 0.46 -13.72 15.84
CA LYS A 232 0.17 -12.39 16.40
C LYS A 232 0.41 -11.31 15.37
N THR A 233 -0.54 -10.38 15.30
CA THR A 233 -0.39 -9.10 14.59
C THR A 233 0.55 -8.20 15.37
N PHE A 234 1.55 -7.63 14.69
CA PHE A 234 2.49 -6.71 15.31
C PHE A 234 2.03 -5.26 15.13
N VAL A 235 2.05 -4.48 16.21
CA VAL A 235 1.70 -3.05 16.19
C VAL A 235 2.79 -2.25 16.87
N LYS A 236 3.23 -1.16 16.23
CA LYS A 236 4.14 -0.19 16.83
C LYS A 236 3.82 1.23 16.39
N TYR A 237 4.46 2.20 17.04
CA TYR A 237 4.52 3.57 16.54
C TYR A 237 5.28 3.62 15.23
N ALA A 238 4.90 4.54 14.35
CA ALA A 238 5.53 4.66 13.04
C ALA A 238 6.87 5.40 13.13
N ASP A 239 7.86 4.98 12.35
CA ASP A 239 9.09 5.74 12.16
C ASP A 239 8.78 7.07 11.44
N LYS A 240 9.07 8.19 12.12
CA LYS A 240 8.76 9.54 11.63
C LYS A 240 9.97 10.14 10.93
N ASN A 241 9.76 10.61 9.70
CA ASN A 241 10.76 11.34 8.94
C ASN A 241 10.21 12.69 8.49
N LEU A 242 11.07 13.64 8.15
CA LEU A 242 10.67 14.93 7.57
C LEU A 242 10.93 14.96 6.06
N CYS A 243 9.99 15.57 5.34
CA CYS A 243 10.10 15.93 3.92
C CYS A 243 9.15 17.10 3.59
N PHE A 244 9.66 18.17 2.97
CA PHE A 244 8.95 19.41 2.65
C PHE A 244 8.23 20.03 3.86
N ASN A 245 8.86 20.03 5.04
CA ASN A 245 8.26 20.44 6.33
C ASN A 245 7.03 19.64 6.80
N TYR A 246 6.67 18.55 6.11
CA TYR A 246 5.68 17.58 6.57
C TYR A 246 6.37 16.40 7.25
N THR A 247 5.70 15.81 8.23
CA THR A 247 6.13 14.52 8.75
C THR A 247 5.58 13.42 7.86
N ILE A 248 6.46 12.56 7.38
CA ILE A 248 6.12 11.36 6.61
C ILE A 248 6.25 10.12 7.50
N ILE A 249 5.21 9.29 7.47
CA ILE A 249 5.16 7.96 8.06
C ILE A 249 4.72 6.98 6.97
N GLY A 250 5.05 5.71 7.13
CA GLY A 250 4.70 4.70 6.14
C GLY A 250 4.78 3.28 6.65
N SER A 251 4.52 2.33 5.74
CA SER A 251 4.69 0.92 6.02
C SER A 251 6.12 0.64 6.47
N ASP A 252 6.22 0.20 7.72
CA ASP A 252 7.47 -0.23 8.34
C ASP A 252 7.88 -1.61 7.84
N LEU A 253 9.06 -2.09 8.25
CA LEU A 253 9.57 -3.42 7.92
C LEU A 253 8.55 -4.50 8.31
N PRO A 254 8.25 -5.45 7.41
CA PRO A 254 8.94 -5.79 6.17
C PRO A 254 8.53 -4.96 4.93
N GLY A 255 7.72 -3.91 5.06
CA GLY A 255 7.36 -3.01 3.96
C GLY A 255 8.54 -2.19 3.42
N SER A 256 8.30 -1.46 2.34
CA SER A 256 9.31 -0.67 1.61
C SER A 256 9.12 0.84 1.75
N GLY A 257 8.38 1.31 2.77
CA GLY A 257 8.11 2.74 2.97
C GLY A 257 9.39 3.58 3.12
N ALA A 258 10.47 2.98 3.64
CA ALA A 258 11.80 3.59 3.73
C ALA A 258 12.37 4.04 2.36
N THR A 259 12.08 3.31 1.28
CA THR A 259 12.50 3.71 -0.07
C THR A 259 11.82 5.01 -0.51
N PHE A 260 10.54 5.20 -0.17
CA PHE A 260 9.82 6.43 -0.48
C PHE A 260 10.38 7.62 0.31
N VAL A 261 10.73 7.41 1.59
CA VAL A 261 11.38 8.43 2.41
C VAL A 261 12.70 8.90 1.77
N LEU A 262 13.55 7.96 1.32
CA LEU A 262 14.76 8.30 0.58
C LEU A 262 14.47 9.16 -0.64
N GLY A 263 13.53 8.71 -1.49
CA GLY A 263 13.16 9.44 -2.70
C GLY A 263 12.66 10.86 -2.40
N CYS A 264 11.84 11.01 -1.36
CA CYS A 264 11.30 12.30 -0.92
C CYS A 264 12.43 13.26 -0.52
N LYS A 265 13.39 12.79 0.28
CA LYS A 265 14.53 13.60 0.75
C LYS A 265 15.45 14.03 -0.39
N ILE A 266 15.72 13.14 -1.36
CA ILE A 266 16.51 13.49 -2.55
C ILE A 266 15.81 14.58 -3.37
N VAL A 267 14.49 14.46 -3.55
CA VAL A 267 13.69 15.45 -4.29
C VAL A 267 13.60 16.78 -3.55
N GLU A 268 13.43 16.76 -2.23
CA GLU A 268 13.45 17.97 -1.38
C GLU A 268 14.77 18.73 -1.53
N ALA A 269 15.91 18.03 -1.45
CA ALA A 269 17.22 18.63 -1.59
C ALA A 269 17.47 19.26 -2.99
N ALA A 270 16.88 18.69 -4.04
CA ALA A 270 17.00 19.19 -5.41
C ALA A 270 15.91 20.20 -5.81
N TYR A 271 14.92 20.46 -4.95
CA TYR A 271 13.64 21.05 -5.37
C TYR A 271 13.78 22.38 -6.11
N GLY A 272 14.64 23.28 -5.62
CA GLY A 272 14.90 24.57 -6.27
C GLY A 272 15.41 24.44 -7.70
N THR A 273 16.44 23.60 -7.91
CA THR A 273 16.99 23.34 -9.24
C THR A 273 15.99 22.63 -10.15
N LEU A 274 15.16 21.73 -9.62
CA LEU A 274 14.13 21.06 -10.44
C LEU A 274 13.14 22.06 -11.09
N GLN A 275 12.93 23.23 -10.48
CA GLN A 275 12.04 24.25 -11.07
C GLN A 275 12.65 24.93 -12.31
N THR A 276 13.97 24.89 -12.48
CA THR A 276 14.64 25.48 -13.66
C THR A 276 14.78 24.48 -14.82
N LEU A 277 14.50 23.20 -14.58
CA LEU A 277 14.64 22.13 -15.57
C LEU A 277 13.38 21.95 -16.41
N THR A 278 13.57 21.45 -17.63
CA THR A 278 12.47 20.98 -18.49
C THR A 278 11.75 19.78 -17.87
N ARG A 279 10.54 19.48 -18.35
CA ARG A 279 9.77 18.33 -17.86
C ARG A 279 10.48 17.01 -18.10
N GLU A 280 11.16 16.87 -19.24
CA GLU A 280 11.93 15.68 -19.61
C GLU A 280 13.14 15.48 -18.70
N GLU A 281 13.87 16.55 -18.38
CA GLU A 281 15.00 16.51 -17.45
C GLU A 281 14.53 16.18 -16.03
N ARG A 282 13.44 16.79 -15.56
CA ARG A 282 12.82 16.41 -14.28
C ARG A 282 12.42 14.94 -14.25
N THR A 283 11.88 14.42 -15.36
CA THR A 283 11.50 13.00 -15.46
C THR A 283 12.71 12.09 -15.41
N LEU A 284 13.82 12.49 -16.04
CA LEU A 284 15.08 11.74 -15.99
C LEU A 284 15.69 11.77 -14.60
N PHE A 285 15.71 12.93 -13.94
CA PHE A 285 16.10 13.06 -12.53
C PHE A 285 15.27 12.11 -11.65
N MET A 286 13.94 12.16 -11.76
CA MET A 286 13.03 11.27 -11.03
C MET A 286 13.36 9.80 -11.30
N TYR A 287 13.65 9.43 -12.56
CA TYR A 287 14.04 8.08 -12.90
C TYR A 287 15.34 7.67 -12.18
N HIS A 288 16.35 8.53 -12.13
CA HIS A 288 17.55 8.26 -11.34
C HIS A 288 17.25 8.11 -9.85
N VAL A 289 16.36 8.91 -9.27
CA VAL A 289 15.91 8.73 -7.89
C VAL A 289 15.27 7.35 -7.70
N LEU A 290 14.41 6.90 -8.63
CA LEU A 290 13.85 5.55 -8.60
C LEU A 290 14.93 4.46 -8.60
N ARG A 291 16.05 4.64 -9.32
CA ARG A 291 17.18 3.68 -9.30
C ARG A 291 17.76 3.54 -7.91
N TYR A 292 17.90 4.64 -7.16
CA TYR A 292 18.33 4.59 -5.75
C TYR A 292 17.29 3.87 -4.89
N MET A 293 16.00 4.19 -5.04
CA MET A 293 14.91 3.56 -4.28
C MET A 293 14.86 2.04 -4.50
N TYR A 294 14.88 1.58 -5.75
CA TYR A 294 14.88 0.15 -6.09
C TYR A 294 16.19 -0.57 -5.76
N SER A 295 17.31 0.15 -5.66
CA SER A 295 18.58 -0.41 -5.19
C SER A 295 18.61 -0.54 -3.66
N LEU A 296 17.85 0.26 -2.91
CA LEU A 296 17.74 0.16 -1.46
C LEU A 296 16.87 -1.03 -1.01
N LYS A 297 15.76 -1.31 -1.72
CA LYS A 297 14.77 -2.35 -1.35
C LYS A 297 15.39 -3.67 -0.84
N PRO A 298 16.36 -4.29 -1.55
CA PRO A 298 16.89 -5.61 -1.15
C PRO A 298 17.63 -5.61 0.19
N HIS A 299 18.02 -4.44 0.71
CA HIS A 299 18.80 -4.29 1.94
C HIS A 299 17.94 -3.98 3.18
N LEU A 300 16.63 -3.81 3.01
CA LEU A 300 15.73 -3.41 4.10
C LEU A 300 15.57 -4.47 5.20
N LYS A 301 15.95 -5.73 4.92
CA LYS A 301 16.03 -6.81 5.92
C LYS A 301 17.39 -6.97 6.57
N SER A 302 18.37 -6.13 6.24
CA SER A 302 19.70 -6.19 6.85
C SER A 302 19.58 -6.03 8.38
N PRO A 303 20.34 -6.81 9.18
CA PRO A 303 20.35 -6.67 10.65
C PRO A 303 20.61 -5.24 11.14
N ASN A 304 21.38 -4.45 10.36
CA ASN A 304 21.76 -3.08 10.68
C ASN A 304 20.95 -2.03 9.89
N VAL A 305 19.79 -2.40 9.34
CA VAL A 305 19.01 -1.54 8.43
C VAL A 305 18.75 -0.14 9.00
N GLN A 306 18.48 0.01 10.31
CA GLN A 306 18.21 1.33 10.89
C GLN A 306 19.41 2.28 10.78
N ASN A 307 20.62 1.80 11.10
CA ASN A 307 21.86 2.58 10.94
C ASN A 307 22.14 2.89 9.46
N VAL A 308 21.85 1.95 8.56
CA VAL A 308 21.99 2.14 7.11
C VAL A 308 21.05 3.23 6.61
N LEU A 309 19.78 3.20 7.00
CA LEU A 309 18.78 4.18 6.60
C LEU A 309 19.13 5.58 7.10
N GLN A 310 19.57 5.73 8.35
CA GLN A 310 20.00 7.02 8.89
C GLN A 310 21.13 7.65 8.06
N ARG A 311 22.16 6.86 7.71
CA ARG A 311 23.28 7.34 6.88
C ARG A 311 22.82 7.73 5.47
N ILE A 312 22.04 6.86 4.82
CA ILE A 312 21.55 7.08 3.46
C ILE A 312 20.61 8.31 3.39
N TYR A 313 19.76 8.51 4.40
CA TYR A 313 18.90 9.70 4.47
C TYR A 313 19.70 10.98 4.72
N GLY A 314 20.75 10.93 5.55
CA GLY A 314 21.66 12.06 5.78
C GLY A 314 22.43 12.46 4.51
N ASP A 315 22.72 11.50 3.63
CA ASP A 315 23.41 11.71 2.36
C ASP A 315 22.51 12.14 1.19
N ALA A 316 21.20 12.38 1.43
CA ALA A 316 20.25 12.70 0.37
C ALA A 316 20.65 13.90 -0.49
N THR A 317 21.26 14.94 0.10
CA THR A 317 21.79 16.11 -0.63
C THR A 317 22.96 15.74 -1.55
N ASN A 318 23.88 14.89 -1.09
CA ASN A 318 24.99 14.40 -1.91
C ASN A 318 24.49 13.55 -3.07
N ILE A 319 23.48 12.70 -2.82
CA ILE A 319 22.81 11.91 -3.86
C ILE A 319 22.13 12.83 -4.87
N ALA A 320 21.39 13.84 -4.41
CA ALA A 320 20.70 14.81 -5.26
C ALA A 320 21.68 15.56 -6.18
N ASN A 321 22.76 16.11 -5.63
CA ASN A 321 23.79 16.82 -6.39
C ASN A 321 24.48 15.89 -7.40
N HIS A 322 24.78 14.65 -6.99
CA HIS A 322 25.34 13.67 -7.90
C HIS A 322 24.41 13.38 -9.08
N ILE A 323 23.11 13.18 -8.85
CA ILE A 323 22.13 13.00 -9.93
C ILE A 323 22.10 14.24 -10.81
N LEU A 324 21.96 15.46 -10.25
CA LEU A 324 21.92 16.72 -11.00
C LEU A 324 23.13 16.91 -11.92
N ASN A 325 24.32 16.49 -11.49
CA ASN A 325 25.55 16.63 -12.28
C ASN A 325 25.76 15.51 -13.31
N THR A 326 25.02 14.40 -13.20
CA THR A 326 25.30 13.17 -13.98
C THR A 326 24.09 12.59 -14.70
N PHE A 327 22.88 13.16 -14.56
CA PHE A 327 21.70 12.61 -15.21
C PHE A 327 21.79 12.64 -16.75
N GLU A 328 22.71 13.44 -17.32
CA GLU A 328 23.02 13.44 -18.75
C GLU A 328 24.26 12.61 -19.13
N SER A 329 24.91 11.94 -18.18
CA SER A 329 26.08 11.10 -18.44
C SER A 329 25.70 9.74 -19.05
N ALA A 330 26.69 9.06 -19.63
CA ALA A 330 26.50 7.71 -20.20
C ALA A 330 25.94 6.71 -19.17
N TRP A 331 25.05 5.83 -19.64
CA TRP A 331 24.28 4.99 -18.73
C TRP A 331 25.03 3.80 -18.14
N ASN A 332 25.10 3.73 -16.81
CA ASN A 332 25.55 2.54 -16.09
C ASN A 332 24.38 1.57 -15.80
N PRO A 333 24.37 0.33 -16.35
CA PRO A 333 23.25 -0.61 -16.18
C PRO A 333 23.26 -1.36 -14.83
N LYS A 334 24.28 -1.19 -13.99
CA LYS A 334 24.40 -1.89 -12.71
C LYS A 334 23.51 -1.24 -11.65
N ARG A 335 23.08 -2.05 -10.67
CA ARG A 335 22.45 -1.54 -9.44
C ARG A 335 23.39 -0.57 -8.72
N ILE A 336 22.79 0.39 -8.04
CA ILE A 336 23.53 1.36 -7.24
C ILE A 336 23.97 0.69 -5.95
N LYS A 337 25.29 0.70 -5.70
CA LYS A 337 25.87 0.25 -4.43
C LYS A 337 26.34 1.41 -3.55
N LYS A 338 26.56 2.59 -4.14
CA LYS A 338 27.02 3.79 -3.44
C LYS A 338 25.88 4.80 -3.36
N PHE A 339 25.48 5.13 -2.14
CA PHE A 339 24.43 6.07 -1.77
C PHE A 339 25.09 7.30 -1.16
N GLY A 340 25.49 8.27 -2.00
CA GLY A 340 26.26 9.42 -1.54
C GLY A 340 27.65 9.01 -1.08
N SER A 341 27.99 9.28 0.19
CA SER A 341 29.26 8.85 0.79
C SER A 341 29.23 7.39 1.26
N PHE A 342 28.04 6.81 1.41
CA PHE A 342 27.84 5.46 1.94
C PHE A 342 27.89 4.36 0.86
N VAL A 343 28.49 3.20 1.16
CA VAL A 343 28.52 2.04 0.25
C VAL A 343 27.88 0.83 0.93
N ILE A 344 26.95 0.18 0.23
CA ILE A 344 26.35 -1.09 0.65
C ILE A 344 27.17 -2.24 0.06
N HIS A 345 27.70 -3.09 0.93
CA HIS A 345 28.57 -4.21 0.55
C HIS A 345 27.83 -5.54 0.34
N GLU A 346 26.60 -5.67 0.82
CA GLU A 346 25.80 -6.87 0.68
C GLU A 346 25.48 -7.15 -0.79
N ASN A 347 25.65 -8.40 -1.24
CA ASN A 347 25.17 -8.84 -2.54
C ASN A 347 23.82 -9.51 -2.34
N VAL A 348 22.78 -8.92 -2.92
CA VAL A 348 21.41 -9.42 -2.75
C VAL A 348 20.77 -9.70 -4.11
N ARG A 349 20.09 -10.83 -4.19
CA ARG A 349 19.15 -11.13 -5.26
C ARG A 349 17.77 -11.04 -4.68
N HIS A 350 16.93 -10.20 -5.28
CA HIS A 350 15.56 -10.01 -4.83
C HIS A 350 14.59 -10.68 -5.78
N LYS A 351 13.70 -11.53 -5.26
CA LYS A 351 12.60 -12.14 -6.00
C LYS A 351 11.45 -11.16 -6.16
N ARG A 352 10.54 -11.47 -7.08
CA ARG A 352 9.50 -10.55 -7.53
C ARG A 352 8.17 -10.81 -6.86
N GLU A 353 7.52 -9.72 -6.48
CA GLU A 353 6.15 -9.68 -5.99
C GLU A 353 5.17 -9.35 -7.13
N HIS A 354 3.99 -9.96 -7.12
CA HIS A 354 2.92 -9.67 -8.08
C HIS A 354 1.59 -9.69 -7.33
N GLY A 355 0.65 -8.77 -7.59
CA GLY A 355 -0.70 -8.84 -7.00
C GLY A 355 -0.84 -8.24 -5.59
N THR A 356 -1.90 -7.45 -5.37
CA THR A 356 -2.17 -6.66 -4.15
C THR A 356 -3.51 -5.89 -4.32
N THR A 357 -4.10 -5.35 -3.26
CA THR A 357 -5.07 -4.23 -3.25
C THR A 357 -4.57 -3.12 -2.32
N ASN A 358 -4.86 -1.85 -2.62
CA ASN A 358 -4.58 -0.73 -1.70
C ASN A 358 -5.80 0.17 -1.53
N ILE A 359 -6.09 0.56 -0.30
CA ILE A 359 -7.17 1.48 0.04
C ILE A 359 -6.66 2.69 0.82
N VAL A 360 -7.35 3.82 0.65
CA VAL A 360 -7.08 5.07 1.35
C VAL A 360 -8.38 5.56 1.98
N ILE A 361 -8.35 5.82 3.29
CA ILE A 361 -9.49 6.31 4.06
C ILE A 361 -9.03 7.51 4.87
N ARG A 362 -9.76 8.62 4.77
CA ARG A 362 -9.58 9.83 5.56
C ARG A 362 -10.91 10.23 6.15
N ARG A 363 -10.94 10.56 7.43
CA ARG A 363 -12.04 11.26 8.10
C ARG A 363 -11.48 12.34 9.00
N GLY A 364 -11.55 13.59 8.54
CA GLY A 364 -10.94 14.73 9.24
C GLY A 364 -9.45 14.55 9.52
N LYS A 365 -9.05 14.50 10.80
CA LYS A 365 -7.66 14.30 11.21
C LYS A 365 -7.25 12.83 11.34
N PHE A 366 -8.15 11.89 11.06
CA PHE A 366 -7.91 10.46 11.17
C PHE A 366 -7.79 9.82 9.79
N ALA A 367 -6.65 9.20 9.49
CA ALA A 367 -6.28 8.66 8.20
C ALA A 367 -5.72 7.24 8.33
N VAL A 368 -6.14 6.38 7.39
CA VAL A 368 -5.64 5.01 7.21
C VAL A 368 -5.26 4.81 5.75
N THR A 369 -4.07 4.27 5.50
CA THR A 369 -3.69 3.73 4.19
C THR A 369 -3.28 2.28 4.41
N MET A 370 -3.86 1.37 3.63
CA MET A 370 -3.71 -0.06 3.87
C MET A 370 -3.56 -0.82 2.56
N THR A 371 -2.55 -1.68 2.53
CA THR A 371 -2.23 -2.53 1.40
C THR A 371 -2.38 -3.99 1.82
N SER A 372 -3.28 -4.72 1.15
CA SER A 372 -3.63 -6.12 1.44
C SER A 372 -3.27 -7.02 0.27
N THR A 373 -2.86 -8.26 0.52
CA THR A 373 -2.45 -9.17 -0.55
C THR A 373 -2.58 -10.65 -0.19
N ILE A 374 -2.69 -11.50 -1.22
CA ILE A 374 -2.40 -12.94 -1.17
C ILE A 374 -1.11 -13.28 -1.96
N ASN A 375 -0.26 -12.28 -2.16
CA ASN A 375 0.80 -12.21 -3.15
C ASN A 375 0.23 -12.33 -4.57
N TYR A 376 0.57 -13.39 -5.31
CA TYR A 376 0.29 -13.49 -6.74
C TYR A 376 -1.21 -13.50 -7.04
N ALA A 377 -1.58 -13.27 -8.31
CA ALA A 377 -2.97 -13.46 -8.73
C ALA A 377 -3.42 -14.88 -8.35
N TRP A 378 -4.47 -14.97 -7.53
CA TRP A 378 -5.01 -16.21 -6.94
C TRP A 378 -4.08 -16.92 -5.94
N GLY A 379 -3.03 -16.24 -5.47
CA GLY A 379 -2.07 -16.73 -4.48
C GLY A 379 -1.42 -18.04 -4.88
N SER A 380 -1.52 -19.04 -4.01
CA SER A 380 -1.05 -20.41 -4.25
C SER A 380 -1.94 -21.21 -5.21
N LYS A 381 -3.09 -20.64 -5.63
CA LYS A 381 -4.18 -21.32 -6.35
C LYS A 381 -4.89 -22.41 -5.51
N LEU A 382 -4.52 -22.61 -4.25
CA LEU A 382 -5.26 -23.45 -3.33
C LEU A 382 -6.53 -22.72 -2.86
N ALA A 383 -7.68 -23.30 -3.15
CA ALA A 383 -9.00 -22.81 -2.77
C ALA A 383 -9.44 -23.44 -1.44
N SER A 384 -9.83 -22.62 -0.47
CA SER A 384 -10.48 -23.09 0.75
C SER A 384 -11.98 -23.31 0.51
N SER A 385 -12.53 -24.37 1.11
CA SER A 385 -13.98 -24.60 1.21
C SER A 385 -14.72 -23.51 1.99
N LEU A 386 -13.98 -22.66 2.71
CA LEU A 386 -14.46 -21.45 3.39
C LEU A 386 -14.65 -20.24 2.46
N GLY A 387 -14.33 -20.36 1.17
CA GLY A 387 -14.64 -19.33 0.17
C GLY A 387 -13.53 -18.33 -0.13
N PHE A 388 -12.27 -18.66 0.12
CA PHE A 388 -11.12 -17.80 -0.19
C PHE A 388 -9.93 -18.59 -0.74
N PHE A 389 -8.98 -17.90 -1.37
CA PHE A 389 -7.70 -18.48 -1.82
C PHE A 389 -6.59 -18.28 -0.78
N TYR A 390 -5.73 -19.28 -0.63
CA TYR A 390 -4.52 -19.17 0.19
C TYR A 390 -3.41 -18.41 -0.53
N ASN A 391 -2.68 -17.58 0.19
CA ASN A 391 -1.51 -16.85 -0.31
C ASN A 391 -0.38 -17.77 -0.80
N ASN A 392 0.55 -17.21 -1.57
CA ASN A 392 1.88 -17.80 -1.78
C ASN A 392 2.97 -16.80 -1.35
N GLN A 393 2.81 -16.23 -0.16
CA GLN A 393 3.60 -15.10 0.28
C GLN A 393 5.08 -15.42 0.48
N LEU A 394 5.41 -16.67 0.85
CA LEU A 394 6.79 -17.05 1.14
C LEU A 394 7.66 -17.13 -0.14
N LYS A 395 7.07 -17.00 -1.35
CA LYS A 395 7.80 -16.77 -2.61
C LYS A 395 8.70 -15.54 -2.59
N ASP A 396 8.38 -14.57 -1.73
CA ASP A 396 9.10 -13.32 -1.62
C ASP A 396 10.42 -13.45 -0.86
N PHE A 397 10.70 -14.61 -0.25
CA PHE A 397 12.02 -14.86 0.32
C PHE A 397 13.07 -15.03 -0.78
N ASP A 398 14.22 -14.45 -0.51
CA ASP A 398 15.37 -14.44 -1.40
C ASP A 398 16.25 -15.67 -1.19
N ASP A 399 17.32 -15.75 -1.97
CA ASP A 399 18.28 -16.85 -1.92
C ASP A 399 19.00 -16.89 -0.54
N VAL A 400 19.48 -18.06 -0.14
CA VAL A 400 20.25 -18.27 1.09
C VAL A 400 21.46 -17.33 1.13
N GLY A 401 21.73 -16.76 2.31
CA GLY A 401 22.79 -15.77 2.54
C GLY A 401 22.38 -14.32 2.27
N SER A 402 21.16 -14.08 1.75
CA SER A 402 20.60 -12.74 1.65
C SER A 402 19.99 -12.28 2.99
N PRO A 403 19.87 -10.97 3.25
CA PRO A 403 19.15 -10.48 4.42
C PRO A 403 17.68 -10.92 4.49
N ASN A 404 17.07 -11.17 3.32
CA ASN A 404 15.70 -11.62 3.17
C ASN A 404 15.63 -13.14 2.88
N GLU A 405 16.61 -13.91 3.34
CA GLU A 405 16.53 -15.36 3.27
C GLU A 405 15.39 -15.91 4.14
N ALA A 406 14.86 -17.06 3.72
CA ALA A 406 13.86 -17.78 4.48
C ALA A 406 14.41 -18.26 5.83
N ARG A 407 13.64 -18.01 6.89
CA ARG A 407 13.93 -18.51 8.25
C ARG A 407 12.60 -18.89 8.93
N PRO A 408 12.60 -19.87 9.85
CA PRO A 408 11.41 -20.14 10.65
C PRO A 408 10.87 -18.90 11.34
N ASN A 409 9.54 -18.80 11.42
CA ASN A 409 8.80 -17.66 12.02
C ASN A 409 9.06 -16.28 11.40
N SER A 410 9.84 -16.20 10.32
CA SER A 410 10.17 -14.93 9.69
C SER A 410 9.10 -14.50 8.67
N THR A 411 9.10 -13.22 8.34
CA THR A 411 8.20 -12.63 7.34
C THR A 411 9.03 -12.12 6.18
N PRO A 412 8.69 -12.42 4.91
CA PRO A 412 9.44 -11.94 3.76
C PRO A 412 9.29 -10.43 3.57
N GLN A 413 10.32 -9.80 2.99
CA GLN A 413 10.32 -8.40 2.56
C GLN A 413 9.17 -8.14 1.57
N SER A 414 8.57 -6.96 1.63
CA SER A 414 7.47 -6.53 0.77
C SER A 414 7.75 -5.16 0.15
N SER A 415 7.26 -4.95 -1.07
CA SER A 415 7.23 -3.66 -1.80
C SER A 415 6.19 -2.69 -1.27
N THR A 416 5.26 -3.18 -0.45
CA THR A 416 4.18 -2.40 0.14
C THR A 416 4.70 -1.11 0.76
N SER A 417 4.16 0.01 0.31
CA SER A 417 4.57 1.36 0.70
C SER A 417 3.33 2.24 0.87
N ALA A 418 2.57 1.97 1.94
CA ALA A 418 1.39 2.73 2.30
C ALA A 418 1.83 3.94 3.14
N MET A 419 1.87 5.13 2.54
CA MET A 419 2.46 6.34 3.11
C MET A 419 1.39 7.35 3.54
N ILE A 420 1.67 8.08 4.63
CA ILE A 420 0.91 9.25 5.08
C ILE A 420 1.88 10.40 5.36
N LEU A 421 1.61 11.57 4.78
CA LEU A 421 2.24 12.83 5.16
C LEU A 421 1.26 13.64 5.99
N TYR A 422 1.70 14.23 7.09
CA TYR A 422 0.90 15.12 7.93
C TYR A 422 1.65 16.40 8.31
N SER A 423 0.90 17.46 8.56
CA SER A 423 1.42 18.79 8.89
C SER A 423 1.69 18.95 10.38
N LYS A 424 2.44 20.00 10.75
CA LYS A 424 2.67 20.41 12.15
C LYS A 424 1.36 20.68 12.93
N LYS A 425 0.25 21.01 12.23
CA LYS A 425 -1.09 21.18 12.81
C LYS A 425 -1.85 19.86 13.03
N MET A 426 -1.16 18.72 12.89
CA MET A 426 -1.70 17.37 13.06
C MET A 426 -2.82 17.02 12.07
N ASN A 427 -2.77 17.62 10.88
CA ASN A 427 -3.68 17.27 9.79
C ASN A 427 -2.96 16.35 8.81
N PRO A 428 -3.56 15.22 8.39
CA PRO A 428 -3.06 14.47 7.25
C PRO A 428 -3.12 15.37 6.01
N VAL A 429 -2.19 15.20 5.07
CA VAL A 429 -2.04 16.07 3.90
C VAL A 429 -1.98 15.26 2.62
N LEU A 430 -1.26 14.15 2.61
CA LEU A 430 -1.21 13.21 1.50
C LEU A 430 -1.26 11.78 2.04
N GLN A 431 -2.14 10.97 1.51
CA GLN A 431 -2.12 9.52 1.68
C GLN A 431 -1.89 8.91 0.32
N ILE A 432 -0.94 7.98 0.22
CA ILE A 432 -0.63 7.33 -1.04
C ILE A 432 -0.17 5.90 -0.80
N GLY A 433 -0.71 4.98 -1.59
CA GLY A 433 -0.26 3.61 -1.66
C GLY A 433 -0.60 3.06 -3.05
N ALA A 434 -0.18 1.84 -3.33
CA ALA A 434 -0.49 1.22 -4.60
C ALA A 434 -0.63 -0.29 -4.45
N ALA A 435 -1.30 -0.88 -5.43
CA ALA A 435 -1.26 -2.29 -5.67
C ALA A 435 -0.33 -2.64 -6.83
N GLY A 436 0.31 -3.81 -6.80
CA GLY A 436 1.12 -4.29 -7.92
C GLY A 436 2.56 -4.64 -7.54
N GLY A 437 2.77 -5.35 -6.43
CA GLY A 437 4.08 -5.91 -6.07
C GLY A 437 5.25 -4.93 -6.21
N ASP A 438 6.31 -5.33 -6.91
CA ASP A 438 7.51 -4.51 -7.11
C ASP A 438 7.23 -3.16 -7.78
N GLU A 439 6.14 -3.05 -8.54
CA GLU A 439 5.77 -1.81 -9.22
C GLU A 439 5.22 -0.74 -8.25
N ILE A 440 4.87 -1.09 -7.01
CA ILE A 440 4.36 -0.16 -5.99
C ILE A 440 5.31 1.00 -5.78
N ILE A 441 6.60 0.73 -5.57
CA ILE A 441 7.64 1.73 -5.28
C ILE A 441 7.68 2.80 -6.39
N GLY A 442 7.77 2.37 -7.64
CA GLY A 442 7.79 3.24 -8.80
C GLY A 442 6.48 3.99 -9.00
N ALA A 443 5.34 3.31 -8.83
CA ALA A 443 4.01 3.87 -9.10
C ALA A 443 3.65 5.04 -8.17
N ILE A 444 3.83 4.84 -6.86
CA ILE A 444 3.53 5.89 -5.89
C ILE A 444 4.50 7.07 -6.02
N PHE A 445 5.77 6.80 -6.33
CA PHE A 445 6.78 7.85 -6.44
C PHE A 445 6.63 8.68 -7.71
N ASN A 446 6.30 8.06 -8.85
CA ASN A 446 5.92 8.79 -10.07
C ASN A 446 4.73 9.72 -9.79
N THR A 447 3.71 9.23 -9.10
CA THR A 447 2.52 10.03 -8.76
C THR A 447 2.87 11.17 -7.81
N PHE A 448 3.63 10.90 -6.75
CA PHE A 448 4.12 11.91 -5.81
C PHE A 448 4.95 12.99 -6.51
N PHE A 449 5.92 12.60 -7.33
CA PHE A 449 6.80 13.53 -8.04
C PHE A 449 6.01 14.41 -9.02
N ASN A 450 5.09 13.83 -9.78
CA ASN A 450 4.21 14.59 -10.67
C ASN A 450 3.30 15.56 -9.91
N TYR A 451 2.79 15.14 -8.75
CA TYR A 451 1.92 15.97 -7.93
C TYR A 451 2.66 17.15 -7.30
N ILE A 452 3.80 16.88 -6.65
CA ILE A 452 4.57 17.86 -5.89
C ILE A 452 5.48 18.70 -6.78
N VAL A 453 6.28 18.07 -7.66
CA VAL A 453 7.31 18.75 -8.44
C VAL A 453 6.76 19.32 -9.75
N ASN A 454 5.92 18.55 -10.47
CA ASN A 454 5.33 19.02 -11.73
C ASN A 454 4.03 19.83 -11.54
N ASN A 455 3.64 20.11 -10.29
CA ASN A 455 2.45 20.89 -9.93
C ASN A 455 1.15 20.38 -10.60
N MET A 456 1.05 19.08 -10.87
CA MET A 456 -0.14 18.48 -11.48
C MET A 456 -1.28 18.36 -10.45
N THR A 457 -2.51 18.18 -10.93
CA THR A 457 -3.60 17.68 -10.08
C THR A 457 -3.30 16.25 -9.65
N LEU A 458 -3.85 15.78 -8.53
CA LEU A 458 -3.61 14.40 -8.07
C LEU A 458 -4.12 13.38 -9.09
N PHE A 459 -5.23 13.70 -9.75
CA PHE A 459 -5.79 12.89 -10.84
C PHE A 459 -4.83 12.79 -12.03
N ASP A 460 -4.32 13.91 -12.53
CA ASP A 460 -3.41 13.92 -13.67
C ASP A 460 -2.06 13.30 -13.32
N ALA A 461 -1.57 13.53 -12.09
CA ALA A 461 -0.34 12.94 -11.60
C ALA A 461 -0.40 11.40 -11.56
N ASN A 462 -1.54 10.85 -11.13
CA ASN A 462 -1.79 9.40 -11.11
C ASN A 462 -1.97 8.85 -12.53
N LYS A 463 -2.68 9.57 -13.40
CA LYS A 463 -2.90 9.20 -14.81
C LYS A 463 -1.62 9.23 -15.65
N ALA A 464 -0.66 10.10 -15.32
CA ALA A 464 0.55 10.31 -16.11
C ALA A 464 1.27 9.00 -16.46
N PRO A 465 1.85 8.88 -17.66
CA PRO A 465 2.66 7.73 -18.05
C PRO A 465 3.88 7.57 -17.14
N ARG A 466 4.19 6.34 -16.75
CA ARG A 466 5.25 6.01 -15.79
C ARG A 466 6.45 5.38 -16.48
N CYS A 467 7.63 5.69 -15.96
CA CYS A 467 8.86 4.97 -16.25
C CYS A 467 9.50 4.54 -14.92
N MET A 468 10.04 3.32 -14.87
CA MET A 468 10.72 2.78 -13.69
C MET A 468 11.84 1.80 -14.07
N PRO A 469 12.86 1.63 -13.20
CA PRO A 469 13.89 0.64 -13.40
C PRO A 469 13.38 -0.76 -13.08
N ARG A 470 13.74 -1.72 -13.93
CA ARG A 470 13.54 -3.14 -13.67
C ARG A 470 14.86 -3.86 -13.72
N TYR A 471 15.18 -4.57 -12.64
CA TYR A 471 16.41 -5.34 -12.55
C TYR A 471 16.13 -6.82 -12.82
N ARG A 472 16.97 -7.43 -13.66
CA ARG A 472 17.04 -8.89 -13.85
C ARG A 472 18.51 -9.27 -13.86
N ASN A 473 18.93 -10.20 -13.00
CA ASN A 473 20.33 -10.61 -12.85
C ASN A 473 21.30 -9.41 -12.69
N ASN A 474 20.92 -8.43 -11.87
CA ASN A 474 21.66 -7.16 -11.65
C ASN A 474 21.84 -6.26 -12.88
N VAL A 475 21.15 -6.54 -13.98
CA VAL A 475 21.10 -5.69 -15.17
C VAL A 475 19.81 -4.91 -15.19
N GLU A 476 19.93 -3.59 -15.33
CA GLU A 476 18.82 -2.67 -15.40
C GLU A 476 18.24 -2.53 -16.82
N SER A 477 16.93 -2.63 -16.90
CA SER A 477 16.12 -2.26 -18.06
C SER A 477 15.20 -1.10 -17.71
N VAL A 478 15.00 -0.19 -18.67
CA VAL A 478 14.05 0.93 -18.56
C VAL A 478 12.68 0.44 -18.99
N TYR A 479 11.74 0.35 -18.05
CA TYR A 479 10.35 0.01 -18.34
C TYR A 479 9.52 1.27 -18.35
N CYS A 480 8.81 1.52 -19.44
CA CYS A 480 7.92 2.67 -19.58
C CYS A 480 6.58 2.29 -20.21
N GLU A 481 5.56 3.05 -19.89
CA GLU A 481 4.29 3.03 -20.61
C GLU A 481 4.44 3.59 -22.04
N LYS A 482 3.53 3.22 -22.94
CA LYS A 482 3.64 3.54 -24.38
C LYS A 482 3.46 5.02 -24.68
N GLU A 483 2.70 5.68 -23.82
CA GLU A 483 2.19 7.05 -23.93
C GLU A 483 3.24 8.12 -23.57
N ILE A 484 4.48 7.73 -23.24
CA ILE A 484 5.56 8.69 -23.05
C ILE A 484 5.83 9.49 -24.33
N ASN A 485 6.13 10.78 -24.18
CA ASN A 485 6.32 11.70 -25.31
C ASN A 485 7.62 11.43 -26.10
N ARG A 486 7.73 11.98 -27.31
CA ARG A 486 8.88 11.76 -28.21
C ARG A 486 10.19 12.32 -27.64
N ALA A 487 10.13 13.43 -26.92
CA ALA A 487 11.30 14.07 -26.33
C ALA A 487 11.94 13.20 -25.23
N LEU A 488 11.12 12.61 -24.35
CA LEU A 488 11.59 11.67 -23.33
C LEU A 488 12.14 10.38 -23.93
N LYS A 489 11.49 9.86 -24.99
CA LYS A 489 12.02 8.70 -25.75
C LYS A 489 13.41 9.00 -26.31
N LYS A 490 13.62 10.21 -26.85
CA LYS A 490 14.91 10.66 -27.37
C LYS A 490 15.95 10.75 -26.25
N LYS A 491 15.63 11.39 -25.11
CA LYS A 491 16.53 11.46 -23.95
C LYS A 491 17.03 10.06 -23.54
N PHE A 492 16.14 9.08 -23.29
CA PHE A 492 16.58 7.71 -22.95
C PHE A 492 17.46 7.04 -24.02
N LYS A 493 17.18 7.29 -25.31
CA LYS A 493 17.98 6.77 -26.42
C LYS A 493 19.38 7.40 -26.44
N ASP A 494 19.46 8.72 -26.26
CA ASP A 494 20.73 9.48 -26.28
C ASP A 494 21.68 9.00 -25.17
N PHE A 495 21.16 8.52 -24.03
CA PHE A 495 21.96 7.93 -22.94
C PHE A 495 22.27 6.43 -23.12
N GLY A 496 21.90 5.83 -24.26
CA GLY A 496 22.24 4.44 -24.57
C GLY A 496 21.32 3.40 -23.96
N LYS A 497 20.06 3.75 -23.63
CA LYS A 497 19.07 2.80 -23.12
C LYS A 497 17.91 2.53 -24.07
N LYS A 498 17.74 1.24 -24.37
CA LYS A 498 16.52 0.73 -25.01
C LYS A 498 15.40 0.68 -23.98
N ILE A 499 14.33 1.41 -24.26
CA ILE A 499 13.09 1.35 -23.50
C ILE A 499 12.38 0.03 -23.81
N VAL A 500 11.97 -0.68 -22.78
CA VAL A 500 11.02 -1.78 -22.87
C VAL A 500 9.64 -1.19 -22.61
N TYR A 501 8.83 -1.11 -23.68
CA TYR A 501 7.44 -0.68 -23.55
C TYR A 501 6.60 -1.86 -23.06
N ALA A 502 5.99 -1.70 -21.89
CA ALA A 502 5.03 -2.65 -21.38
C ALA A 502 3.63 -2.02 -21.42
N THR A 503 2.64 -2.82 -21.79
CA THR A 503 1.22 -2.42 -21.72
C THR A 503 0.60 -2.71 -20.37
N GLU A 504 1.26 -3.52 -19.55
CA GLU A 504 0.69 -4.07 -18.33
C GLU A 504 1.77 -4.10 -17.24
N ARG A 505 1.39 -3.78 -16.00
CA ARG A 505 2.23 -3.72 -14.78
C ARG A 505 3.00 -2.41 -14.57
N PHE A 506 2.29 -1.38 -14.10
CA PHE A 506 2.86 -0.11 -13.63
C PHE A 506 2.31 0.33 -12.26
N GLY A 507 1.76 -0.63 -11.50
CA GLY A 507 1.06 -0.38 -10.24
C GLY A 507 -0.30 0.31 -10.41
N GLY A 508 -1.21 0.10 -9.47
CA GLY A 508 -2.49 0.78 -9.35
C GLY A 508 -2.50 1.65 -8.11
N VAL A 509 -2.24 2.95 -8.27
CA VAL A 509 -2.14 3.91 -7.16
C VAL A 509 -3.54 4.31 -6.66
N THR A 510 -3.72 4.25 -5.34
CA THR A 510 -4.84 4.94 -4.65
C THR A 510 -4.27 6.01 -3.75
N ALA A 511 -4.78 7.23 -3.88
CA ALA A 511 -4.25 8.39 -3.18
C ALA A 511 -5.34 9.40 -2.81
N SER A 512 -5.15 10.08 -1.69
CA SER A 512 -5.93 11.26 -1.29
C SER A 512 -4.99 12.39 -0.90
N SER A 513 -5.42 13.63 -1.12
CA SER A 513 -4.66 14.80 -0.76
C SER A 513 -5.58 15.91 -0.28
N THR A 514 -5.10 16.68 0.68
CA THR A 514 -5.62 18.02 1.02
C THR A 514 -4.53 19.07 0.85
N PHE A 515 -3.43 18.72 0.16
CA PHE A 515 -2.38 19.63 -0.23
C PHE A 515 -2.98 20.75 -1.10
N ARG A 516 -2.50 21.99 -0.94
CA ARG A 516 -3.07 23.21 -1.55
C ARG A 516 -4.52 23.54 -1.10
N ASN A 517 -4.92 23.15 0.11
CA ASN A 517 -6.25 23.43 0.67
C ASN A 517 -7.41 22.93 -0.21
N LYS A 518 -7.20 21.86 -0.96
CA LYS A 518 -8.19 21.25 -1.85
C LYS A 518 -8.24 19.75 -1.60
N ALA A 519 -9.43 19.20 -1.31
CA ALA A 519 -9.61 17.76 -1.36
C ALA A 519 -9.42 17.25 -2.79
N GLU A 520 -8.46 16.36 -2.95
CA GLU A 520 -8.26 15.59 -4.16
C GLU A 520 -8.22 14.11 -3.79
N ALA A 521 -8.76 13.27 -4.67
CA ALA A 521 -8.68 11.82 -4.54
C ALA A 521 -8.47 11.23 -5.93
N ALA A 522 -7.65 10.19 -6.01
CA ALA A 522 -7.35 9.52 -7.26
C ALA A 522 -7.24 8.02 -7.06
N PHE A 523 -8.01 7.27 -7.84
CA PHE A 523 -7.78 5.85 -8.10
C PHE A 523 -7.14 5.70 -9.49
N ASP A 524 -6.41 4.61 -9.69
CA ASP A 524 -5.71 4.37 -10.96
C ASP A 524 -6.64 3.74 -12.01
N LYS A 525 -6.82 4.43 -13.13
CA LYS A 525 -7.65 3.92 -14.25
C LYS A 525 -7.09 2.64 -14.87
N ARG A 526 -5.80 2.34 -14.71
CA ARG A 526 -5.19 1.05 -15.14
C ARG A 526 -5.81 -0.13 -14.40
N ARG A 527 -6.34 0.11 -13.19
CA ARG A 527 -6.96 -0.89 -12.34
C ARG A 527 -8.48 -0.79 -12.29
N GLY A 528 -9.02 0.41 -12.46
CA GLY A 528 -10.40 0.70 -12.10
C GLY A 528 -10.53 0.94 -10.60
N GLY A 529 -11.70 1.42 -10.19
CA GLY A 529 -11.94 1.83 -8.81
C GLY A 529 -12.90 2.99 -8.74
N SER A 530 -12.96 3.61 -7.57
CA SER A 530 -13.81 4.76 -7.33
C SER A 530 -13.34 5.58 -6.13
N VAL A 531 -13.81 6.82 -6.08
CA VAL A 531 -13.54 7.76 -5.00
C VAL A 531 -14.86 8.25 -4.40
N TYR A 532 -14.85 8.47 -3.10
CA TYR A 532 -15.85 9.27 -2.41
C TYR A 532 -15.13 10.44 -1.76
N ILE A 533 -15.66 11.64 -1.96
CA ILE A 533 -15.28 12.86 -1.24
C ILE A 533 -16.59 13.44 -0.70
N ASN A 534 -16.66 13.67 0.61
CA ASN A 534 -17.87 14.22 1.22
C ASN A 534 -18.19 15.60 0.61
N PRO A 535 -19.38 15.82 0.03
CA PRO A 535 -19.74 17.07 -0.64
C PRO A 535 -19.83 18.27 0.33
N ASN A 536 -20.04 18.03 1.63
CA ASN A 536 -20.11 19.07 2.65
C ASN A 536 -18.73 19.48 3.20
N SER A 537 -17.65 19.00 2.59
CA SER A 537 -16.30 19.38 2.98
C SER A 537 -16.09 20.88 2.77
N LYS A 538 -15.93 21.64 3.84
CA LYS A 538 -15.67 23.08 3.75
C LYS A 538 -14.22 23.29 3.29
N PHE A 539 -14.04 23.80 2.08
CA PHE A 539 -12.75 24.22 1.54
C PHE A 539 -12.81 25.69 1.13
N THR A 540 -12.04 26.54 1.79
CA THR A 540 -11.82 27.92 1.34
C THR A 540 -10.58 27.94 0.46
N ALA A 541 -10.75 28.17 -0.85
CA ALA A 541 -9.63 28.40 -1.75
C ALA A 541 -9.16 29.86 -1.61
N TYR A 542 -7.91 30.07 -1.22
CA TYR A 542 -7.23 31.35 -1.44
C TYR A 542 -6.55 31.27 -2.80
N VAL A 543 -7.12 31.97 -3.76
CA VAL A 543 -6.45 32.27 -5.03
C VAL A 543 -5.46 33.39 -4.72
N MET A 544 -4.16 33.08 -4.67
CA MET A 544 -3.15 34.11 -4.89
C MET A 544 -2.93 34.20 -6.41
N LEU A 545 -3.38 35.31 -6.99
CA LEU A 545 -2.99 35.82 -8.30
C LEU A 545 -2.22 37.12 -8.06
N PRO A 546 -1.27 37.51 -8.93
CA PRO A 546 -0.19 36.74 -9.57
C PRO A 546 1.10 36.72 -8.73
#